data_AF-A0A9N9QPF7-F1
#
_entry.id   AF-A0A9N9QPF7-F1
#
_cell.length_a   1.000
_cell.length_b   1.000
_cell.length_c   1.000
_cell.angle_alpha   90.00
_cell.angle_beta   90.00
_cell.angle_gamma   90.00
#
_symmetry.space_group_name_H-M   'P 1'
#
loop_
_entity.id
_entity.type
_entity.pdbx_description
1 polymer ?
#
loop_
_entity_poly.entity_id
_entity_poly.type
_entity_poly.pdbx_seq_one_letter_code
_entity_poly.pdbx_strand_id
1 'polypeptide(L)'
;MKMDQQDFTYINDQHGIELSILIPYEDSIEELAHILIIKHNLPLYIEKELTEHIFEFIEARSSEYFEELSKSIVNKAKDHEIDFEEVTKEWEKVMREEMVEFGEKRCASDEELFATAYHKLVHSPALETMLQLEHMYSKSVRQKAEEKNILIKKLSNRQSEEMNKAVDRLEQDMTETKINELVASHYETHSLLQGKLTSELDTMKEAQRREYREWIMQMVEQNQANSSLPTPNSPLSPAPLKDFPSNESNTSRDQINQSILEESFTIHLGSQLKQMHNIRILSANVMDLCAIEDNELLSEPTPQLLQTALGLYSNDLTGLVLMTDNKIGSRLTQDFQEICQRTTEFHFPHIEEQLDKISDVALQYFKKPLLESSRNAHSELLQPGDFYLTRHSNLAQVHVIFHMVTDDSLRGSDINSRHPVVLGLRHILKTACSNDVTSLTIPLLLQYDMTEEMTINWCEKRAELVFKCVKGFMIEMASWGGSELKNLQFMLPEGISNGVFTSMTEMLPRIFKVCNPKILK
;
A
#
# COMPACT_ATOMS: atom_id res chain seq x y z
N MET A 1 -4.40 -25.36 39.64
CA MET A 1 -5.66 -26.01 40.08
C MET A 1 -5.30 -27.21 40.94
N LYS A 2 -6.10 -27.55 41.96
CA LYS A 2 -5.84 -28.75 42.76
C LYS A 2 -6.40 -29.95 42.00
N MET A 3 -5.52 -30.85 41.58
CA MET A 3 -5.91 -32.17 41.07
C MET A 3 -6.61 -32.92 42.19
N ASP A 4 -7.73 -33.57 41.87
CA ASP A 4 -8.47 -34.34 42.85
C ASP A 4 -7.97 -35.78 42.87
N GLN A 5 -7.78 -36.33 44.06
CA GLN A 5 -7.26 -37.69 44.25
C GLN A 5 -8.45 -38.62 44.47
N GLN A 6 -8.74 -39.46 43.47
CA GLN A 6 -9.90 -40.34 43.46
C GLN A 6 -9.46 -41.81 43.57
N ASP A 7 -10.09 -42.56 44.46
CA ASP A 7 -9.75 -43.96 44.69
C ASP A 7 -10.43 -44.86 43.64
N PHE A 8 -9.61 -45.53 42.85
CA PHE A 8 -9.99 -46.59 41.92
C PHE A 8 -9.90 -47.93 42.62
N THR A 9 -10.98 -48.72 42.56
CA THR A 9 -11.01 -50.09 43.07
C THR A 9 -11.32 -51.03 41.92
N TYR A 10 -10.39 -51.94 41.62
CA TYR A 10 -10.61 -53.04 40.68
C TYR A 10 -10.80 -54.34 41.45
N ILE A 11 -11.91 -55.05 41.22
CA ILE A 11 -12.20 -56.35 41.84
C ILE A 11 -12.55 -57.33 40.72
N ASN A 12 -11.81 -58.44 40.66
CA ASN A 12 -12.11 -59.62 39.84
C ASN A 12 -12.24 -60.85 40.77
N ASP A 13 -12.72 -61.98 40.26
CA ASP A 13 -13.03 -63.22 40.97
C ASP A 13 -11.87 -63.77 41.85
N GLN A 14 -10.63 -63.30 41.64
CA GLN A 14 -9.43 -63.74 42.36
C GLN A 14 -8.52 -62.61 42.90
N HIS A 15 -8.73 -61.34 42.54
CA HIS A 15 -7.82 -60.24 42.88
C HIS A 15 -8.58 -58.92 43.10
N GLY A 16 -8.16 -58.15 44.12
CA GLY A 16 -8.67 -56.80 44.41
C GLY A 16 -7.51 -55.80 44.51
N ILE A 17 -7.62 -54.65 43.87
CA ILE A 17 -6.63 -53.58 43.86
C ILE A 17 -7.31 -52.26 44.18
N GLU A 18 -6.73 -51.49 45.08
CA GLU A 18 -7.13 -50.11 45.37
C GLU A 18 -5.95 -49.18 45.01
N LEU A 19 -6.23 -48.16 44.21
CA LEU A 19 -5.24 -47.16 43.80
C LEU A 19 -5.87 -45.78 43.79
N SER A 20 -5.20 -44.80 44.38
CA SER A 20 -5.57 -43.40 44.20
C SER A 20 -5.00 -42.83 42.90
N ILE A 21 -5.86 -42.32 42.02
CA ILE A 21 -5.50 -41.70 40.74
C ILE A 21 -5.77 -40.19 40.83
N LEU A 22 -4.85 -39.38 40.31
CA LEU A 22 -5.03 -37.93 40.19
C LEU A 22 -5.83 -37.61 38.92
N ILE A 23 -6.86 -36.79 39.07
CA ILE A 23 -7.77 -36.41 37.98
C ILE A 23 -7.67 -34.90 37.73
N PRO A 24 -7.53 -34.44 36.46
CA PRO A 24 -7.43 -35.25 35.23
C PRO A 24 -6.09 -36.00 35.11
N TYR A 25 -6.12 -37.20 34.53
CA TYR A 25 -4.92 -38.02 34.30
C TYR A 25 -4.28 -37.63 32.96
N GLU A 26 -3.03 -37.16 32.97
CA GLU A 26 -2.34 -36.64 31.78
C GLU A 26 -1.40 -37.68 31.12
N ASP A 27 -1.09 -38.78 31.80
CA ASP A 27 -0.17 -39.82 31.34
C ASP A 27 -0.88 -40.96 30.58
N SER A 28 -0.09 -41.90 30.03
CA SER A 28 -0.62 -43.05 29.29
C SER A 28 -1.32 -44.08 30.18
N ILE A 29 -2.59 -44.35 29.90
CA ILE A 29 -3.42 -45.35 30.61
C ILE A 29 -2.86 -46.77 30.46
N GLU A 30 -2.26 -47.08 29.31
CA GLU A 30 -1.62 -48.38 29.05
C GLU A 30 -0.39 -48.58 29.95
N GLU A 31 0.40 -47.53 30.17
CA GLU A 31 1.55 -47.58 31.06
C GLU A 31 1.12 -47.76 32.52
N LEU A 32 0.05 -47.08 32.94
CA LEU A 32 -0.52 -47.23 34.28
C LEU A 32 -1.01 -48.67 34.53
N ALA A 33 -1.74 -49.24 33.58
CA ALA A 33 -2.21 -50.62 33.65
C ALA A 33 -1.03 -51.60 33.72
N HIS A 34 0.01 -51.39 32.91
CA HIS A 34 1.21 -52.23 32.91
C HIS A 34 1.99 -52.14 34.24
N ILE A 35 2.13 -50.95 34.81
CA ILE A 35 2.75 -50.73 36.13
C ILE A 35 1.97 -51.48 37.21
N LEU A 36 0.64 -51.48 37.16
CA LEU A 36 -0.20 -52.17 38.14
C LEU A 36 -0.08 -53.69 38.05
N ILE A 37 0.00 -54.24 36.84
CA ILE A 37 0.20 -55.68 36.60
C ILE A 37 1.53 -56.15 37.20
N ILE A 38 2.61 -55.40 36.96
CA ILE A 38 3.94 -55.71 37.50
C ILE A 38 3.95 -55.57 39.02
N LYS A 39 3.36 -54.48 39.56
CA LYS A 39 3.40 -54.17 40.99
C LYS A 39 2.60 -55.16 41.84
N HIS A 40 1.48 -55.67 41.32
CA HIS A 40 0.59 -56.59 42.03
C HIS A 40 0.73 -58.06 41.60
N ASN A 41 1.73 -58.40 40.76
CA ASN A 41 1.94 -59.76 40.22
C ASN A 41 0.67 -60.36 39.59
N LEU A 42 -0.07 -59.54 38.83
CA LEU A 42 -1.31 -60.00 38.19
C LEU A 42 -1.00 -60.85 36.95
N PRO A 43 -1.82 -61.86 36.64
CA PRO A 43 -1.72 -62.58 35.39
C PRO A 43 -1.92 -61.68 34.15
N LEU A 44 -1.09 -61.89 33.12
CA LEU A 44 -1.12 -61.14 31.85
C LEU A 44 -2.46 -61.17 31.11
N TYR A 45 -3.33 -62.15 31.37
CA TYR A 45 -4.65 -62.19 30.73
C TYR A 45 -5.61 -61.10 31.24
N ILE A 46 -5.32 -60.48 32.39
CA ILE A 46 -6.14 -59.43 33.01
C ILE A 46 -5.82 -58.05 32.41
N GLU A 47 -4.74 -57.90 31.65
CA GLU A 47 -4.25 -56.61 31.14
C GLU A 47 -5.30 -55.83 30.35
N LYS A 48 -6.03 -56.51 29.46
CA LYS A 48 -7.07 -55.86 28.64
C LYS A 48 -8.25 -55.40 29.48
N GLU A 49 -8.75 -56.26 30.36
CA GLU A 49 -9.89 -55.97 31.22
C GLU A 49 -9.57 -54.86 32.24
N LEU A 50 -8.36 -54.87 32.81
CA LEU A 50 -7.88 -53.83 33.72
C LEU A 50 -7.72 -52.49 33.00
N THR A 51 -7.17 -52.49 31.78
CA THR A 51 -7.00 -51.26 30.99
C THR A 51 -8.35 -50.65 30.64
N GLU A 52 -9.34 -51.48 30.25
CA GLU A 52 -10.71 -51.04 29.98
C GLU A 52 -11.37 -50.44 31.22
N HIS A 53 -11.28 -51.11 32.39
CA HIS A 53 -11.86 -50.56 33.63
C HIS A 53 -11.15 -49.29 34.13
N ILE A 54 -9.84 -49.17 33.97
CA ILE A 54 -9.10 -47.94 34.32
C ILE A 54 -9.53 -46.81 33.37
N PHE A 55 -9.65 -47.11 32.07
CA PHE A 55 -10.09 -46.14 31.07
C PHE A 55 -11.50 -45.63 31.40
N GLU A 56 -12.47 -46.52 31.61
CA GLU A 56 -13.85 -46.14 31.96
C GLU A 56 -13.91 -45.32 33.25
N PHE A 57 -13.12 -45.69 34.26
CA PHE A 57 -13.04 -44.93 35.51
C PHE A 57 -12.48 -43.52 35.29
N ILE A 58 -11.34 -43.40 34.61
CA ILE A 58 -10.70 -42.12 34.33
C ILE A 58 -11.62 -41.25 33.46
N GLU A 59 -12.25 -41.80 32.44
CA GLU A 59 -13.16 -41.08 31.55
C GLU A 59 -14.40 -40.57 32.29
N ALA A 60 -15.05 -41.43 33.08
CA ALA A 60 -16.24 -41.07 33.86
C ALA A 60 -15.93 -39.97 34.90
N ARG A 61 -14.82 -40.13 35.63
CA ARG A 61 -14.42 -39.18 36.67
C ARG A 61 -13.85 -37.88 36.12
N SER A 62 -13.13 -37.93 34.99
CA SER A 62 -12.70 -36.72 34.29
C SER A 62 -13.91 -35.96 33.76
N SER A 63 -14.91 -36.66 33.20
CA SER A 63 -16.17 -36.04 32.76
C SER A 63 -16.91 -35.37 33.92
N GLU A 64 -17.02 -36.04 35.07
CA GLU A 64 -17.64 -35.47 36.28
C GLU A 64 -16.88 -34.24 36.77
N TYR A 65 -15.54 -34.31 36.82
CA TYR A 65 -14.67 -33.19 37.18
C TYR A 65 -14.87 -31.97 36.26
N PHE A 66 -14.87 -32.19 34.94
CA PHE A 66 -15.08 -31.11 33.97
C PHE A 66 -16.51 -30.56 34.01
N GLU A 67 -17.51 -31.39 34.29
CA GLU A 67 -18.89 -30.95 34.43
C GLU A 67 -19.08 -30.10 35.70
N GLU A 68 -18.52 -30.50 36.84
CA GLU A 68 -18.50 -29.70 38.07
C GLU A 68 -17.75 -28.39 37.91
N LEU A 69 -16.58 -28.43 37.27
CA LEU A 69 -15.79 -27.24 36.95
C LEU A 69 -16.60 -26.29 36.05
N SER A 70 -17.22 -26.81 34.99
CA SER A 70 -18.06 -26.04 34.08
C SER A 70 -19.26 -25.42 34.80
N LYS A 71 -19.95 -26.19 35.66
CA LYS A 71 -21.05 -25.69 36.50
C LYS A 71 -20.57 -24.59 37.46
N SER A 72 -19.40 -24.77 38.08
CA SER A 72 -18.79 -23.76 38.96
C SER A 72 -18.50 -22.46 38.23
N ILE A 73 -17.89 -22.54 37.04
CA ILE A 73 -17.59 -21.37 36.20
C ILE A 73 -18.88 -20.68 35.73
N VAL A 74 -19.89 -21.45 35.27
CA VAL A 74 -21.18 -20.88 34.83
C VAL A 74 -21.92 -20.21 35.98
N ASN A 75 -21.88 -20.77 37.19
CA ASN A 75 -22.50 -20.16 38.36
C ASN A 75 -21.76 -18.88 38.78
N LYS A 76 -20.43 -18.89 38.83
CA LYS A 76 -19.62 -17.69 39.09
C LYS A 76 -19.81 -16.60 38.04
N ALA A 77 -20.03 -16.97 36.77
CA ALA A 77 -20.36 -16.04 35.70
C ALA A 77 -21.75 -15.40 35.91
N LYS A 78 -22.75 -16.17 36.33
CA LYS A 78 -24.09 -15.65 36.66
C LYS A 78 -24.05 -14.68 37.84
N ASP A 79 -23.22 -14.97 38.84
CA ASP A 79 -23.06 -14.15 40.04
C ASP A 79 -22.14 -12.92 39.83
N HIS A 80 -21.68 -12.67 38.59
CA HIS A 80 -20.79 -11.55 38.21
C HIS A 80 -19.43 -11.56 38.95
N GLU A 81 -18.97 -12.71 39.43
CA GLU A 81 -17.68 -12.88 40.10
C GLU A 81 -16.52 -13.15 39.11
N ILE A 82 -16.81 -13.42 37.83
CA ILE A 82 -15.79 -13.64 36.80
C ILE A 82 -15.51 -12.34 36.07
N ASP A 83 -14.31 -11.81 36.23
CA ASP A 83 -13.79 -10.73 35.40
C ASP A 83 -13.33 -11.30 34.05
N PHE A 84 -14.15 -11.09 33.01
CA PHE A 84 -13.82 -11.49 31.65
C PHE A 84 -12.52 -10.86 31.14
N GLU A 85 -12.13 -9.70 31.67
CA GLU A 85 -10.90 -9.04 31.25
C GLU A 85 -9.65 -9.69 31.84
N GLU A 86 -9.72 -10.22 33.06
CA GLU A 86 -8.63 -11.00 33.65
C GLU A 86 -8.44 -12.33 32.92
N VAL A 87 -9.54 -13.02 32.58
CA VAL A 87 -9.50 -14.24 31.78
C VAL A 87 -8.90 -13.97 30.39
N THR A 88 -9.32 -12.89 29.74
CA THR A 88 -8.78 -12.49 28.43
C THR A 88 -7.28 -12.21 28.50
N LYS A 89 -6.81 -11.53 29.56
CA LYS A 89 -5.39 -11.25 29.79
C LYS A 89 -4.57 -12.52 30.01
N GLU A 90 -5.10 -13.50 30.75
CA GLU A 90 -4.39 -14.77 30.95
C GLU A 90 -4.34 -15.58 29.65
N TRP A 91 -5.43 -15.64 28.88
CA TRP A 91 -5.41 -16.25 27.54
C TRP A 91 -4.44 -15.57 26.59
N GLU A 92 -4.40 -14.23 26.58
CA GLU A 92 -3.45 -13.48 25.78
C GLU A 92 -2.00 -13.81 26.18
N LYS A 93 -1.73 -13.94 27.48
CA LYS A 93 -0.42 -14.32 28.01
C LYS A 93 -0.03 -15.74 27.60
N VAL A 94 -0.90 -16.74 27.81
CA VAL A 94 -0.65 -18.14 27.43
C VAL A 94 -0.42 -18.26 25.91
N MET A 95 -1.28 -17.62 25.11
CA MET A 95 -1.13 -17.59 23.66
C MET A 95 0.20 -16.95 23.23
N ARG A 96 0.61 -15.87 23.90
CA ARG A 96 1.89 -15.20 23.64
C ARG A 96 3.08 -16.11 23.99
N GLU A 97 3.03 -16.78 25.13
CA GLU A 97 4.06 -17.74 25.57
C GLU A 97 4.18 -18.90 24.58
N GLU A 98 3.04 -19.48 24.15
CA GLU A 98 3.00 -20.58 23.18
C GLU A 98 3.49 -20.14 21.79
N MET A 99 3.12 -18.94 21.33
CA MET A 99 3.66 -18.37 20.08
C MET A 99 5.16 -18.10 20.15
N VAL A 100 5.70 -17.73 21.31
CA VAL A 100 7.15 -17.51 21.47
C VAL A 100 7.91 -18.84 21.50
N GLU A 101 7.33 -19.87 22.13
CA GLU A 101 7.96 -21.18 22.28
C GLU A 101 7.88 -22.04 21.01
N PHE A 102 6.72 -22.05 20.34
CA PHE A 102 6.43 -22.94 19.21
C PHE A 102 6.19 -22.21 17.88
N GLY A 103 6.14 -20.87 17.87
CA GLY A 103 5.97 -20.11 16.64
C GLY A 103 7.17 -20.23 15.69
N GLU A 104 6.92 -20.13 14.39
CA GLU A 104 8.00 -20.00 13.40
C GLU A 104 8.87 -18.79 13.77
N LYS A 105 10.15 -19.02 14.10
CA LYS A 105 11.15 -17.95 14.25
C LYS A 105 11.48 -17.38 12.87
N ARG A 106 10.55 -16.64 12.27
CA ARG A 106 10.86 -15.79 11.11
C ARG A 106 11.71 -14.63 11.64
N CYS A 107 13.00 -14.65 11.32
CA CYS A 107 13.81 -13.45 11.41
C CYS A 107 13.17 -12.38 10.52
N ALA A 108 13.06 -11.15 11.04
CA ALA A 108 12.59 -10.03 10.24
C ALA A 108 13.44 -9.93 8.96
N SER A 109 12.76 -9.74 7.83
CA SER A 109 13.42 -9.54 6.54
C SER A 109 14.24 -8.25 6.54
N ASP A 110 15.22 -8.13 5.63
CA ASP A 110 15.98 -6.89 5.44
C ASP A 110 15.04 -5.69 5.16
N GLU A 111 13.95 -5.92 4.41
CA GLU A 111 12.95 -4.89 4.12
C GLU A 111 12.22 -4.42 5.39
N GLU A 112 11.79 -5.33 6.26
CA GLU A 112 11.11 -5.00 7.51
C GLU A 112 12.05 -4.30 8.51
N LEU A 113 13.31 -4.73 8.57
CA LEU A 113 14.34 -4.10 9.39
C LEU A 113 14.60 -2.66 8.93
N PHE A 114 14.79 -2.46 7.62
CA PHE A 114 14.97 -1.13 7.05
C PHE A 114 13.74 -0.24 7.25
N ALA A 115 12.53 -0.77 7.02
CA ALA A 115 11.28 -0.03 7.25
C ALA A 115 11.16 0.46 8.70
N THR A 116 11.46 -0.44 9.65
CA THR A 116 11.46 -0.11 11.08
C THR A 116 12.52 0.92 11.43
N ALA A 117 13.72 0.81 10.85
CA ALA A 117 14.82 1.75 11.05
C ALA A 117 14.46 3.16 10.53
N TYR A 118 13.93 3.24 9.31
CA TYR A 118 13.52 4.48 8.68
C TYR A 118 12.39 5.16 9.47
N HIS A 119 11.33 4.42 9.81
CA HIS A 119 10.18 4.97 10.56
C HIS A 119 10.61 5.58 11.90
N LYS A 120 11.56 4.94 12.60
CA LYS A 120 12.13 5.49 13.85
C LYS A 120 12.89 6.80 13.63
N LEU A 121 13.67 6.90 12.55
CA LEU A 121 14.48 8.09 12.28
C LEU A 121 13.67 9.27 11.76
N VAL A 122 12.64 9.00 10.97
CA VAL A 122 11.72 10.04 10.46
C VAL A 122 11.01 10.79 11.58
N HIS A 123 10.74 10.13 12.71
CA HIS A 123 10.18 10.78 13.90
C HIS A 123 11.25 11.34 14.85
N SER A 124 12.51 11.38 14.43
CA SER A 124 13.64 11.91 15.19
C SER A 124 14.17 13.21 14.58
N PRO A 125 15.06 13.94 15.27
CA PRO A 125 15.73 15.12 14.70
C PRO A 125 16.53 14.84 13.42
N ALA A 126 16.78 13.57 13.07
CA ALA A 126 17.50 13.19 11.87
C ALA A 126 16.69 13.37 10.56
N LEU A 127 15.36 13.60 10.67
CA LEU A 127 14.47 13.79 9.51
C LEU A 127 14.97 14.84 8.53
N GLU A 128 15.44 15.99 9.04
CA GLU A 128 15.92 17.08 8.19
C GLU A 128 17.13 16.63 7.35
N THR A 129 18.07 15.92 7.97
CA THR A 129 19.25 15.37 7.27
C THR A 129 18.84 14.32 6.25
N MET A 130 17.85 13.47 6.56
CA MET A 130 17.32 12.47 5.62
C MET A 130 16.75 13.15 4.37
N LEU A 131 15.88 14.14 4.54
CA LEU A 131 15.26 14.86 3.43
C LEU A 131 16.28 15.67 2.61
N GLN A 132 17.29 16.26 3.25
CA GLN A 132 18.38 16.95 2.55
C GLN A 132 19.18 15.98 1.67
N LEU A 133 19.47 14.78 2.17
CA LEU A 133 20.20 13.75 1.44
C LEU A 133 19.38 13.24 0.23
N GLU A 134 18.09 12.96 0.44
CA GLU A 134 17.16 12.59 -0.64
C GLU A 134 17.04 13.70 -1.70
N HIS A 135 16.95 14.96 -1.28
CA HIS A 135 16.90 16.10 -2.20
C HIS A 135 18.19 16.22 -3.03
N MET A 136 19.36 16.04 -2.42
CA MET A 136 20.65 16.05 -3.12
C MET A 136 20.74 14.93 -4.17
N TYR A 137 20.31 13.72 -3.81
CA TYR A 137 20.25 12.58 -4.74
C TYR A 137 19.27 12.85 -5.89
N SER A 138 18.08 13.37 -5.59
CA SER A 138 17.08 13.79 -6.57
C SER A 138 17.62 14.82 -7.58
N LYS A 139 18.36 15.82 -7.11
CA LYS A 139 19.01 16.82 -7.99
C LYS A 139 20.00 16.17 -8.98
N SER A 140 20.81 15.24 -8.48
CA SER A 140 21.79 14.52 -9.30
C SER A 140 21.12 13.62 -10.35
N VAL A 141 20.04 12.93 -9.98
CA VAL A 141 19.24 12.09 -10.89
C VAL A 141 18.57 12.92 -11.97
N ARG A 142 17.91 14.03 -11.60
CA ARG A 142 17.25 14.92 -12.57
C ARG A 142 18.21 15.51 -13.57
N GLN A 143 19.38 15.96 -13.13
CA GLN A 143 20.41 16.45 -14.04
C GLN A 143 20.81 15.37 -15.06
N LYS A 144 21.04 14.13 -14.59
CA LYS A 144 21.39 13.01 -15.48
C LYS A 144 20.25 12.61 -16.42
N ALA A 145 19.01 12.63 -15.94
CA ALA A 145 17.83 12.38 -16.76
C ALA A 145 17.68 13.44 -17.86
N GLU A 146 17.89 14.72 -17.54
CA GLU A 146 17.85 15.81 -18.52
C GLU A 146 18.98 15.72 -19.53
N GLU A 147 20.22 15.41 -19.09
CA GLU A 147 21.35 15.14 -19.99
C GLU A 147 21.02 14.01 -20.98
N LYS A 148 20.41 12.92 -20.49
CA LYS A 148 19.92 11.81 -21.33
C LYS A 148 18.87 12.28 -22.34
N ASN A 149 17.86 13.03 -21.90
CA ASN A 149 16.79 13.54 -22.77
C ASN A 149 17.34 14.44 -23.88
N ILE A 150 18.29 15.33 -23.54
CA ILE A 150 18.97 16.20 -24.50
C ILE A 150 19.74 15.38 -25.54
N LEU A 151 20.48 14.34 -25.12
CA LEU A 151 21.24 13.50 -26.05
C LEU A 151 20.36 12.69 -26.99
N ILE A 152 19.27 12.10 -26.47
CA ILE A 152 18.28 11.37 -27.28
C ILE A 152 17.62 12.32 -28.30
N LYS A 153 17.20 13.51 -27.86
CA LYS A 153 16.60 14.51 -28.74
C LYS A 153 17.57 14.98 -29.84
N LYS A 154 18.85 15.20 -29.51
CA LYS A 154 19.88 15.55 -30.51
C LYS A 154 20.05 14.45 -31.55
N LEU A 155 20.07 13.17 -31.14
CA LEU A 155 20.16 12.05 -32.07
C LEU A 155 18.92 11.98 -32.97
N SER A 156 17.72 12.08 -32.39
CA SER A 156 16.45 12.05 -33.12
C SER A 156 16.33 13.18 -34.16
N ASN A 157 16.76 14.40 -33.79
CA ASN A 157 16.80 15.54 -34.74
C ASN A 157 17.75 15.26 -35.91
N ARG A 158 18.96 14.75 -35.64
CA ARG A 158 19.93 14.41 -36.70
C ARG A 158 19.38 13.33 -37.63
N GLN A 159 18.76 12.29 -37.07
CA GLN A 159 18.15 11.21 -37.84
C GLN A 159 16.99 11.69 -38.69
N SER A 160 16.16 12.60 -38.16
CA SER A 160 15.06 13.24 -38.90
C SER A 160 15.57 14.07 -40.07
N GLU A 161 16.64 14.85 -39.89
CA GLU A 161 17.28 15.59 -40.99
C GLU A 161 17.89 14.68 -42.07
N GLU A 162 18.55 13.60 -41.66
CA GLU A 162 19.10 12.59 -42.58
C GLU A 162 17.98 11.89 -43.37
N MET A 163 16.86 11.57 -42.71
CA MET A 163 15.69 10.97 -43.35
C MET A 163 15.05 11.91 -44.37
N ASN A 164 14.82 13.17 -44.00
CA ASN A 164 14.26 14.17 -44.92
C ASN A 164 15.14 14.33 -46.18
N LYS A 165 16.46 14.42 -46.00
CA LYS A 165 17.42 14.48 -47.12
C LYS A 165 17.40 13.21 -47.98
N ALA A 166 17.17 12.04 -47.39
CA ALA A 166 17.10 10.78 -48.13
C ALA A 166 15.79 10.67 -48.94
N VAL A 167 14.67 11.16 -48.38
CA VAL A 167 13.36 11.23 -49.06
C VAL A 167 13.38 12.25 -50.19
N ASP A 168 13.98 13.43 -49.99
CA ASP A 168 14.12 14.45 -51.05
C ASP A 168 14.94 13.96 -52.25
N ARG A 169 15.85 12.99 -52.02
CA ARG A 169 16.70 12.37 -53.06
C ARG A 169 16.09 11.13 -53.70
N LEU A 170 14.90 10.72 -53.28
CA LEU A 170 14.17 9.58 -53.83
C LEU A 170 13.84 9.79 -55.32
N GLU A 171 13.66 11.04 -55.75
CA GLU A 171 13.39 11.39 -57.15
C GLU A 171 14.63 11.35 -58.06
N GLN A 172 15.84 11.22 -57.51
CA GLN A 172 17.10 11.35 -58.27
C GLN A 172 18.02 10.11 -58.21
N ASP A 173 18.43 9.65 -57.01
CA ASP A 173 19.53 8.66 -56.86
C ASP A 173 19.35 7.65 -55.70
N MET A 174 18.27 7.75 -54.91
CA MET A 174 18.02 6.89 -53.74
C MET A 174 16.88 5.88 -53.99
N THR A 175 17.15 4.60 -53.71
CA THR A 175 16.19 3.51 -53.81
C THR A 175 15.51 3.28 -52.46
N GLU A 176 14.24 2.86 -52.46
CA GLU A 176 13.46 2.54 -51.24
C GLU A 176 14.18 1.54 -50.32
N THR A 177 14.93 0.58 -50.88
CA THR A 177 15.73 -0.38 -50.13
C THR A 177 16.82 0.28 -49.27
N LYS A 178 17.49 1.31 -49.79
CA LYS A 178 18.52 2.04 -49.03
C LYS A 178 17.92 2.90 -47.91
N ILE A 179 16.69 3.37 -48.10
CA ILE A 179 15.97 4.08 -47.04
C ILE A 179 15.60 3.11 -45.92
N ASN A 180 15.13 1.92 -46.25
CA ASN A 180 14.84 0.90 -45.23
C ASN A 180 16.11 0.48 -44.47
N GLU A 181 17.26 0.34 -45.14
CA GLU A 181 18.56 0.11 -44.48
C GLU A 181 18.95 1.28 -43.56
N LEU A 182 18.74 2.52 -44.00
CA LEU A 182 18.99 3.71 -43.18
C LEU A 182 18.09 3.76 -41.94
N VAL A 183 16.79 3.47 -42.08
CA VAL A 183 15.83 3.36 -40.97
C VAL A 183 16.29 2.30 -39.97
N ALA A 184 16.72 1.13 -40.45
CA ALA A 184 17.20 0.05 -39.60
C ALA A 184 18.45 0.48 -38.80
N SER A 185 19.41 1.13 -39.46
CA SER A 185 20.62 1.65 -38.81
C SER A 185 20.30 2.77 -37.81
N HIS A 186 19.35 3.65 -38.13
CA HIS A 186 18.87 4.69 -37.22
C HIS A 186 18.22 4.07 -35.97
N TYR A 187 17.37 3.07 -36.15
CA TYR A 187 16.74 2.35 -35.05
C TYR A 187 17.76 1.66 -34.14
N GLU A 188 18.73 0.95 -34.70
CA GLU A 188 19.79 0.29 -33.93
C GLU A 188 20.63 1.30 -33.13
N THR A 189 21.05 2.39 -33.78
CA THR A 189 21.82 3.46 -33.12
C THR A 189 21.04 4.12 -32.00
N HIS A 190 19.75 4.39 -32.22
CA HIS A 190 18.86 4.98 -31.23
C HIS A 190 18.66 4.04 -30.04
N SER A 191 18.38 2.76 -30.30
CA SER A 191 18.19 1.73 -29.27
C SER A 191 19.45 1.55 -28.43
N LEU A 192 20.63 1.48 -29.05
CA LEU A 192 21.91 1.34 -28.34
C LEU A 192 22.20 2.54 -27.43
N LEU A 193 22.02 3.77 -27.94
CA LEU A 193 22.24 4.98 -27.14
C LEU A 193 21.25 5.05 -25.96
N GLN A 194 19.97 4.78 -26.22
CA GLN A 194 18.94 4.77 -25.19
C GLN A 194 19.25 3.72 -24.12
N GLY A 195 19.59 2.49 -24.51
CA GLY A 195 19.96 1.42 -23.58
C GLY A 195 21.17 1.77 -22.72
N LYS A 196 22.22 2.36 -23.32
CA LYS A 196 23.40 2.82 -22.58
C LYS A 196 23.05 3.90 -21.55
N LEU A 197 22.35 4.95 -21.96
CA LEU A 197 22.01 6.08 -21.08
C LEU A 197 21.04 5.67 -19.96
N THR A 198 20.09 4.78 -20.25
CA THR A 198 19.20 4.20 -19.23
C THR A 198 20.01 3.37 -18.23
N SER A 199 20.89 2.48 -18.69
CA SER A 199 21.73 1.67 -17.80
C SER A 199 22.66 2.49 -16.91
N GLU A 200 23.24 3.58 -17.43
CA GLU A 200 24.04 4.52 -16.63
C GLU A 200 23.19 5.20 -15.54
N LEU A 201 21.96 5.61 -15.87
CA LEU A 201 21.04 6.21 -14.91
C LEU A 201 20.62 5.22 -13.82
N ASP A 202 20.27 3.99 -14.19
CA ASP A 202 19.83 2.95 -13.27
C ASP A 202 20.97 2.53 -12.32
N THR A 203 22.19 2.41 -12.84
CA THR A 203 23.38 2.11 -12.02
C THR A 203 23.60 3.19 -10.95
N MET A 204 23.41 4.46 -11.31
CA MET A 204 23.51 5.56 -10.35
C MET A 204 22.41 5.50 -9.29
N LYS A 205 21.15 5.25 -9.68
CA LYS A 205 20.03 5.14 -8.74
C LYS A 205 20.22 4.00 -7.75
N GLU A 206 20.67 2.84 -8.23
CA GLU A 206 20.94 1.69 -7.38
C GLU A 206 22.09 1.94 -6.41
N ALA A 207 23.14 2.65 -6.84
CA ALA A 207 24.22 3.08 -5.95
C ALA A 207 23.70 4.01 -4.84
N GLN A 208 22.92 5.04 -5.21
CA GLN A 208 22.30 5.96 -4.25
C GLN A 208 21.37 5.22 -3.28
N ARG A 209 20.58 4.27 -3.78
CA ARG A 209 19.70 3.44 -2.95
C ARG A 209 20.49 2.66 -1.90
N ARG A 210 21.59 2.02 -2.30
CA ARG A 210 22.44 1.25 -1.38
C ARG A 210 23.10 2.15 -0.33
N GLU A 211 23.71 3.25 -0.77
CA GLU A 211 24.35 4.22 0.13
C GLU A 211 23.36 4.77 1.16
N TYR A 212 22.15 5.13 0.72
CA TYR A 212 21.11 5.63 1.60
C TYR A 212 20.67 4.59 2.64
N ARG A 213 20.42 3.34 2.20
CA ARG A 213 20.02 2.26 3.12
C ARG A 213 21.11 1.96 4.15
N GLU A 214 22.36 1.88 3.73
CA GLU A 214 23.50 1.66 4.63
C GLU A 214 23.63 2.80 5.64
N TRP A 215 23.50 4.05 5.19
CA TRP A 215 23.56 5.22 6.06
C TRP A 215 22.44 5.25 7.11
N ILE A 216 21.19 4.95 6.72
CA ILE A 216 20.04 4.85 7.63
C ILE A 216 20.28 3.81 8.73
N MET A 217 20.75 2.62 8.34
CA MET A 217 21.01 1.53 9.29
C MET A 217 22.11 1.90 10.29
N GLN A 218 23.22 2.47 9.81
CA GLN A 218 24.31 2.96 10.66
C GLN A 218 23.84 4.06 11.62
N MET A 219 22.99 4.98 11.16
CA MET A 219 22.48 6.08 11.98
C MET A 219 21.55 5.57 13.10
N VAL A 220 20.72 4.56 12.82
CA VAL A 220 19.90 3.92 13.86
C VAL A 220 20.76 3.21 14.90
N GLU A 221 21.80 2.48 14.48
CA GLU A 221 22.73 1.82 15.40
C GLU A 221 23.42 2.83 16.33
N GLN A 222 23.86 3.97 15.79
CA GLN A 222 24.46 5.06 16.57
C GLN A 222 23.47 5.71 17.54
N ASN A 223 22.22 5.92 17.13
CA ASN A 223 21.15 6.45 17.99
C ASN A 223 20.76 5.47 19.11
N GLN A 224 20.79 4.16 18.86
CA GLN A 224 20.53 3.15 19.88
C GLN A 224 21.69 2.99 20.87
N ALA A 225 22.94 3.12 20.39
CA ALA A 225 24.12 3.07 21.23
C ALA A 225 24.29 4.30 22.13
N ASN A 226 23.85 5.48 21.66
CA ASN A 226 23.96 6.74 22.37
C ASN A 226 22.56 7.28 22.71
N SER A 227 22.04 6.99 23.91
CA SER A 227 20.70 7.44 24.38
C SER A 227 20.51 8.98 24.50
N SER A 228 21.44 9.78 23.97
CA SER A 228 21.39 11.23 23.85
C SER A 228 22.39 11.65 22.76
N LEU A 229 21.91 12.31 21.70
CA LEU A 229 22.74 12.83 20.61
C LEU A 229 23.87 13.74 21.13
N PRO A 230 25.09 13.63 20.58
CA PRO A 230 25.78 14.75 19.98
C PRO A 230 25.51 14.77 18.48
N THR A 231 25.15 15.93 17.94
CA THR A 231 25.16 16.21 16.50
C THR A 231 26.52 15.84 15.90
N PRO A 232 26.58 15.06 14.80
CA PRO A 232 27.85 14.83 14.12
C PRO A 232 28.28 16.11 13.41
N ASN A 233 29.51 16.55 13.69
CA ASN A 233 30.20 17.53 12.86
C ASN A 233 30.38 16.95 11.45
N SER A 234 29.64 17.49 10.49
CA SER A 234 29.83 17.24 9.07
C SER A 234 31.22 17.72 8.62
N PRO A 235 32.07 16.88 8.00
CA PRO A 235 33.29 17.36 7.37
C PRO A 235 32.94 17.79 5.95
N LEU A 236 32.31 18.96 5.78
CA LEU A 236 32.23 19.74 4.55
C LEU A 236 31.54 21.07 4.88
N SER A 237 32.33 22.04 5.34
CA SER A 237 31.84 23.39 5.61
C SER A 237 31.40 24.07 4.31
N PRO A 238 30.16 24.59 4.22
CA PRO A 238 29.84 25.65 3.27
C PRO A 238 30.61 26.91 3.68
N ALA A 239 31.22 27.59 2.72
CA ALA A 239 31.85 28.89 2.94
C ALA A 239 30.82 29.90 3.48
N PRO A 240 31.22 30.84 4.35
CA PRO A 240 30.29 31.79 4.95
C PRO A 240 29.67 32.68 3.87
N LEU A 241 28.33 32.65 3.81
CA LEU A 241 27.50 33.54 3.02
C LEU A 241 27.83 35.00 3.36
N LYS A 242 28.20 35.79 2.35
CA LYS A 242 28.24 37.24 2.46
C LYS A 242 26.80 37.74 2.49
N ASP A 243 26.49 38.60 3.46
CA ASP A 243 25.23 39.34 3.56
C ASP A 243 24.88 40.00 2.22
N PHE A 244 23.86 39.47 1.55
CA PHE A 244 23.17 40.17 0.48
C PHE A 244 21.91 40.81 1.06
N PRO A 245 21.68 42.11 0.81
CA PRO A 245 20.57 42.83 1.41
C PRO A 245 19.24 42.21 0.96
N SER A 246 18.36 42.02 1.93
CA SER A 246 16.95 41.70 1.77
C SER A 246 16.27 42.77 0.91
N ASN A 247 16.31 42.59 -0.41
CA ASN A 247 15.38 43.22 -1.31
C ASN A 247 14.14 42.34 -1.37
N GLU A 248 13.12 42.75 -0.62
CA GLU A 248 11.73 42.37 -0.87
C GLU A 248 11.33 42.88 -2.27
N SER A 249 11.76 42.19 -3.32
CA SER A 249 11.21 42.36 -4.66
C SER A 249 9.99 41.46 -4.78
N ASN A 250 8.81 42.09 -4.64
CA ASN A 250 7.47 41.56 -4.92
C ASN A 250 7.27 41.16 -6.40
N THR A 251 8.17 40.37 -6.99
CA THR A 251 8.19 40.15 -8.45
C THR A 251 8.18 38.67 -8.86
N SER A 252 7.66 37.78 -8.02
CA SER A 252 7.51 36.34 -8.37
C SER A 252 6.24 35.69 -7.82
N ARG A 253 5.19 36.48 -7.51
CA ARG A 253 3.82 35.96 -7.36
C ARG A 253 3.01 35.95 -8.67
N ASP A 254 3.55 36.47 -9.75
CA ASP A 254 2.79 36.74 -10.99
C ASP A 254 2.84 35.64 -12.06
N GLN A 255 3.31 34.43 -11.75
CA GLN A 255 3.23 33.26 -12.65
C GLN A 255 2.41 32.07 -12.11
N ILE A 256 1.85 32.16 -10.90
CA ILE A 256 0.92 31.15 -10.31
C ILE A 256 -0.51 31.74 -10.24
N ASN A 257 -0.92 32.47 -11.28
CA ASN A 257 -2.29 32.96 -11.43
C ASN A 257 -3.03 32.17 -12.52
N GLN A 258 -2.90 30.85 -12.53
CA GLN A 258 -4.07 30.04 -12.87
C GLN A 258 -4.90 29.95 -11.59
N SER A 259 -6.14 30.42 -11.64
CA SER A 259 -7.08 30.25 -10.53
C SER A 259 -7.29 28.76 -10.29
N ILE A 260 -6.56 28.19 -9.34
CA ILE A 260 -6.76 26.80 -8.92
C ILE A 260 -8.18 26.71 -8.38
N LEU A 261 -9.05 26.02 -9.11
CA LEU A 261 -10.42 25.79 -8.66
C LEU A 261 -10.36 24.72 -7.59
N GLU A 262 -10.54 25.15 -6.35
CA GLU A 262 -10.47 24.29 -5.18
C GLU A 262 -11.53 24.67 -4.16
N GLU A 263 -12.26 23.68 -3.65
CA GLU A 263 -13.15 23.82 -2.51
C GLU A 263 -12.99 22.63 -1.56
N SER A 264 -13.04 22.90 -0.25
CA SER A 264 -12.90 21.89 0.80
C SER A 264 -14.12 21.89 1.73
N PHE A 265 -14.54 20.70 2.14
CA PHE A 265 -15.73 20.44 2.95
C PHE A 265 -15.38 19.50 4.09
N THR A 266 -15.90 19.77 5.27
CA THR A 266 -15.93 18.79 6.36
C THR A 266 -17.33 18.20 6.45
N ILE A 267 -17.42 16.88 6.38
CA ILE A 267 -18.69 16.14 6.41
C ILE A 267 -18.74 15.22 7.62
N HIS A 268 -19.97 14.90 8.04
CA HIS A 268 -20.21 13.85 9.02
C HIS A 268 -20.95 12.67 8.40
N LEU A 269 -20.43 11.45 8.55
CA LEU A 269 -21.07 10.21 8.13
C LEU A 269 -21.35 9.31 9.33
N GLY A 270 -22.40 8.50 9.25
CA GLY A 270 -22.87 7.62 10.33
C GLY A 270 -24.17 8.09 10.99
N SER A 271 -25.03 7.13 11.35
CA SER A 271 -26.32 7.37 12.01
C SER A 271 -26.19 7.47 13.53
N GLN A 272 -25.27 6.71 14.13
CA GLN A 272 -25.04 6.65 15.57
C GLN A 272 -23.72 7.33 15.98
N LEU A 273 -22.59 6.86 15.44
CA LEU A 273 -21.27 7.45 15.65
C LEU A 273 -20.92 8.29 14.41
N LYS A 274 -20.97 9.62 14.56
CA LYS A 274 -20.71 10.54 13.44
C LYS A 274 -19.21 10.69 13.25
N GLN A 275 -18.65 10.02 12.25
CA GLN A 275 -17.26 10.17 11.83
C GLN A 275 -17.11 11.44 11.00
N MET A 276 -16.02 12.17 11.21
CA MET A 276 -15.68 13.36 10.43
C MET A 276 -14.75 12.98 9.29
N HIS A 277 -15.07 13.42 8.08
CA HIS A 277 -14.22 13.26 6.91
C HIS A 277 -14.00 14.60 6.23
N ASN A 278 -12.82 14.80 5.68
CA ASN A 278 -12.51 15.96 4.85
C ASN A 278 -12.65 15.57 3.39
N ILE A 279 -13.49 16.29 2.64
CA ILE A 279 -13.60 16.15 1.20
C ILE A 279 -13.04 17.41 0.54
N ARG A 280 -12.12 17.24 -0.40
CA ARG A 280 -11.59 18.31 -1.24
C ARG A 280 -11.99 18.06 -2.69
N ILE A 281 -12.48 19.07 -3.40
CA ILE A 281 -12.66 19.04 -4.85
C ILE A 281 -11.64 20.00 -5.44
N LEU A 282 -10.84 19.53 -6.40
CA LEU A 282 -9.88 20.38 -7.10
C LEU A 282 -9.86 20.14 -8.62
N SER A 283 -9.51 21.17 -9.38
CA SER A 283 -9.17 21.08 -10.79
C SER A 283 -7.66 21.27 -10.96
N ALA A 284 -6.94 20.23 -11.35
CA ALA A 284 -5.51 20.29 -11.65
C ALA A 284 -5.08 19.09 -12.50
N ASN A 285 -3.84 19.11 -12.98
CA ASN A 285 -3.22 17.95 -13.57
C ASN A 285 -2.87 16.94 -12.48
N VAL A 286 -3.19 15.66 -12.70
CA VAL A 286 -2.90 14.58 -11.74
C VAL A 286 -1.39 14.36 -11.55
N MET A 287 -0.60 14.68 -12.58
CA MET A 287 0.84 14.51 -12.57
C MET A 287 1.52 15.50 -11.61
N ASP A 288 0.92 16.67 -11.35
CA ASP A 288 1.44 17.66 -10.41
C ASP A 288 1.40 17.17 -8.96
N LEU A 289 0.48 16.24 -8.63
CA LEU A 289 0.46 15.59 -7.32
C LEU A 289 1.59 14.55 -7.16
N CYS A 290 2.12 14.04 -8.28
CA CYS A 290 3.17 13.03 -8.29
C CYS A 290 4.55 13.68 -8.40
N ALA A 291 4.68 14.76 -9.18
CA ALA A 291 5.94 15.43 -9.47
C ALA A 291 6.48 16.21 -8.25
N ILE A 292 7.77 16.04 -7.99
CA ILE A 292 8.50 16.86 -7.02
C ILE A 292 8.99 18.11 -7.73
N GLU A 293 8.35 19.25 -7.45
CA GLU A 293 8.76 20.55 -7.96
C GLU A 293 10.03 21.03 -7.23
N ASP A 294 11.03 21.46 -8.02
CA ASP A 294 12.14 22.25 -7.49
C ASP A 294 11.78 23.72 -7.63
N ASN A 295 11.67 24.41 -6.51
CA ASN A 295 11.82 25.84 -6.53
C ASN A 295 13.33 26.11 -6.40
N GLU A 296 14.02 26.47 -7.48
CA GLU A 296 15.48 26.73 -7.48
C GLU A 296 15.91 27.77 -6.41
N LEU A 297 14.96 28.55 -5.90
CA LEU A 297 15.11 29.55 -4.84
C LEU A 297 15.06 28.95 -3.42
N LEU A 298 14.46 27.78 -3.23
CA LEU A 298 14.35 27.10 -1.94
C LEU A 298 15.40 25.99 -1.88
N SER A 299 16.44 26.17 -1.06
CA SER A 299 17.39 25.11 -0.74
C SER A 299 16.82 24.05 0.21
N GLU A 300 15.50 24.05 0.42
CA GLU A 300 14.81 23.25 1.42
C GLU A 300 13.81 22.27 0.79
N PRO A 301 13.62 21.08 1.38
CA PRO A 301 12.66 20.09 0.90
C PRO A 301 11.24 20.63 0.95
N THR A 302 10.40 20.23 -0.01
CA THR A 302 9.02 20.70 -0.09
C THR A 302 8.17 20.16 1.06
N PRO A 303 7.20 20.94 1.59
CA PRO A 303 6.30 20.48 2.66
C PRO A 303 5.54 19.19 2.31
N GLN A 304 5.21 19.00 1.03
CA GLN A 304 4.55 17.80 0.53
C GLN A 304 5.43 16.56 0.71
N LEU A 305 6.72 16.67 0.36
CA LEU A 305 7.68 15.56 0.51
C LEU A 305 7.87 15.21 1.99
N LEU A 306 7.94 16.22 2.87
CA LEU A 306 7.98 16.01 4.31
C LEU A 306 6.76 15.22 4.81
N GLN A 307 5.55 15.57 4.36
CA GLN A 307 4.33 14.86 4.75
C GLN A 307 4.33 13.41 4.26
N THR A 308 4.79 13.17 3.03
CA THR A 308 4.93 11.81 2.47
C THR A 308 5.98 11.00 3.21
N ALA A 309 7.14 11.59 3.53
CA ALA A 309 8.17 10.91 4.32
C ALA A 309 7.66 10.51 5.72
N LEU A 310 6.90 11.38 6.39
CA LEU A 310 6.26 11.11 7.69
C LEU A 310 5.18 10.03 7.62
N GLY A 311 4.46 9.94 6.50
CA GLY A 311 3.42 8.93 6.27
C GLY A 311 3.97 7.55 5.95
N LEU A 312 5.19 7.44 5.42
CA LEU A 312 5.78 6.18 4.99
C LEU A 312 5.98 5.20 6.17
N TYR A 313 5.52 3.95 5.97
CA TYR A 313 5.47 2.90 7.00
C TYR A 313 4.60 3.23 8.23
N SER A 314 3.74 4.25 8.14
CA SER A 314 2.72 4.55 9.15
C SER A 314 1.35 4.01 8.75
N ASN A 315 0.36 4.22 9.62
CA ASN A 315 -1.04 3.88 9.36
C ASN A 315 -1.83 5.05 8.72
N ASP A 316 -1.14 5.98 8.05
CA ASP A 316 -1.72 7.20 7.46
C ASP A 316 -1.25 7.39 6.01
N LEU A 317 -1.41 6.36 5.18
CA LEU A 317 -0.94 6.34 3.80
C LEU A 317 -1.87 7.13 2.86
N THR A 318 -1.28 7.64 1.78
CA THR A 318 -1.98 8.38 0.72
C THR A 318 -2.02 7.59 -0.58
N GLY A 319 -3.22 7.43 -1.13
CA GLY A 319 -3.49 6.74 -2.38
C GLY A 319 -3.96 7.66 -3.51
N LEU A 320 -3.70 7.25 -4.75
CA LEU A 320 -4.20 7.91 -5.97
C LEU A 320 -4.76 6.86 -6.94
N VAL A 321 -5.92 7.13 -7.54
CA VAL A 321 -6.54 6.26 -8.55
C VAL A 321 -6.20 6.74 -9.96
N LEU A 322 -5.22 6.14 -10.62
CA LEU A 322 -4.89 6.43 -12.01
C LEU A 322 -5.67 5.53 -12.98
N MET A 323 -6.19 6.11 -14.06
CA MET A 323 -6.93 5.36 -15.08
C MET A 323 -5.95 4.80 -16.12
N THR A 324 -5.99 3.51 -16.39
CA THR A 324 -5.09 2.80 -17.32
C THR A 324 -5.88 1.92 -18.29
N ASP A 325 -5.21 1.35 -19.31
CA ASP A 325 -5.82 0.40 -20.24
C ASP A 325 -5.72 -1.05 -19.74
N ASN A 326 -6.31 -1.96 -20.51
CA ASN A 326 -6.30 -3.40 -20.27
C ASN A 326 -4.91 -4.04 -20.35
N LYS A 327 -3.92 -3.30 -20.84
CA LYS A 327 -2.54 -3.73 -20.98
C LYS A 327 -1.69 -3.12 -19.87
N ILE A 328 -1.22 -3.95 -18.96
CA ILE A 328 -0.37 -3.52 -17.84
C ILE A 328 0.83 -2.73 -18.41
N GLY A 329 0.95 -1.47 -17.99
CA GLY A 329 2.03 -0.57 -18.39
C GLY A 329 1.93 0.07 -19.78
N SER A 330 0.96 -0.28 -20.62
CA SER A 330 0.82 0.23 -22.01
C SER A 330 0.35 1.68 -22.06
N ARG A 331 -0.55 2.10 -21.16
CA ARG A 331 -0.98 3.49 -20.96
C ARG A 331 -0.70 4.02 -19.56
N LEU A 332 0.38 3.60 -18.93
CA LEU A 332 0.99 4.56 -17.99
C LEU A 332 1.34 5.77 -18.86
N THR A 333 0.88 6.95 -18.48
CA THR A 333 1.29 8.16 -19.21
C THR A 333 2.81 8.15 -19.24
N GLN A 334 3.41 8.43 -20.40
CA GLN A 334 4.86 8.59 -20.49
C GLN A 334 5.35 9.55 -19.41
N ASP A 335 4.54 10.58 -19.14
CA ASP A 335 4.71 11.55 -18.07
C ASP A 335 4.84 10.90 -16.69
N PHE A 336 4.00 9.93 -16.33
CA PHE A 336 4.07 9.26 -15.03
C PHE A 336 5.35 8.43 -14.87
N GLN A 337 5.71 7.67 -15.91
CA GLN A 337 6.97 6.92 -15.92
C GLN A 337 8.16 7.87 -15.83
N GLU A 338 8.14 8.99 -16.56
CA GLU A 338 9.17 10.01 -16.49
C GLU A 338 9.28 10.60 -15.09
N ILE A 339 8.15 10.93 -14.44
CA ILE A 339 8.12 11.44 -13.06
C ILE A 339 8.76 10.44 -12.10
N CYS A 340 8.38 9.15 -12.17
CA CYS A 340 9.01 8.11 -11.35
C CYS A 340 10.51 7.99 -11.61
N GLN A 341 10.94 8.27 -12.85
CA GLN A 341 12.33 8.20 -13.25
C GLN A 341 13.14 9.47 -12.92
N ARG A 342 12.51 10.57 -12.48
CA ARG A 342 13.22 11.80 -12.08
C ARG A 342 13.92 11.67 -10.73
N THR A 343 13.48 10.77 -9.87
CA THR A 343 14.05 10.58 -8.52
C THR A 343 14.46 9.13 -8.29
N THR A 344 15.26 8.90 -7.26
CA THR A 344 15.63 7.55 -6.81
C THR A 344 14.55 7.01 -5.89
N GLU A 345 14.17 5.76 -6.10
CA GLU A 345 13.25 5.02 -5.22
C GLU A 345 14.10 4.23 -4.20
N PHE A 346 14.01 4.62 -2.93
CA PHE A 346 14.87 4.08 -1.86
C PHE A 346 14.25 2.89 -1.13
N HIS A 347 12.92 2.75 -1.19
CA HIS A 347 12.14 1.87 -0.34
C HIS A 347 11.59 0.67 -1.10
N PHE A 348 11.11 0.87 -2.33
CA PHE A 348 10.41 -0.14 -3.12
C PHE A 348 11.19 -0.51 -4.40
N PRO A 349 10.86 -1.61 -5.07
CA PRO A 349 11.37 -1.87 -6.42
C PRO A 349 11.01 -0.73 -7.39
N HIS A 350 11.81 -0.49 -8.43
CA HIS A 350 11.47 0.51 -9.45
C HIS A 350 10.14 0.17 -10.15
N ILE A 351 9.49 1.19 -10.73
CA ILE A 351 8.19 1.03 -11.38
C ILE A 351 8.18 -0.09 -12.44
N GLU A 352 9.23 -0.19 -13.25
CA GLU A 352 9.36 -1.23 -14.28
C GLU A 352 9.36 -2.64 -13.66
N GLU A 353 10.16 -2.87 -12.61
CA GLU A 353 10.21 -4.15 -11.91
C GLU A 353 8.88 -4.48 -11.19
N GLN A 354 8.18 -3.47 -10.66
CA GLN A 354 6.86 -3.67 -10.09
C GLN A 354 5.86 -4.11 -11.16
N LEU A 355 5.87 -3.49 -12.34
CA LEU A 355 4.97 -3.84 -13.45
C LEU A 355 5.25 -5.24 -14.00
N ASP A 356 6.52 -5.62 -14.13
CA ASP A 356 6.92 -6.96 -14.56
C ASP A 356 6.39 -8.02 -13.58
N LYS A 357 6.58 -7.81 -12.27
CA LYS A 357 6.04 -8.71 -11.23
C LYS A 357 4.51 -8.79 -11.28
N ILE A 358 3.82 -7.67 -11.48
CA ILE A 358 2.35 -7.63 -11.58
C ILE A 358 1.88 -8.39 -12.82
N SER A 359 2.57 -8.22 -13.95
CA SER A 359 2.31 -8.94 -15.19
C SER A 359 2.49 -10.46 -15.01
N ASP A 360 3.59 -10.88 -14.37
CA ASP A 360 3.85 -12.29 -14.07
C ASP A 360 2.77 -12.91 -13.17
N VAL A 361 2.35 -12.17 -12.14
CA VAL A 361 1.26 -12.60 -11.25
C VAL A 361 -0.06 -12.70 -12.03
N ALA A 362 -0.41 -11.69 -12.81
CA ALA A 362 -1.60 -11.72 -13.65
C ALA A 362 -1.58 -12.93 -14.60
N LEU A 363 -0.45 -13.19 -15.27
CA LEU A 363 -0.27 -14.36 -16.14
C LEU A 363 -0.46 -15.68 -15.39
N GLN A 364 -0.02 -15.78 -14.14
CA GLN A 364 -0.23 -16.99 -13.33
C GLN A 364 -1.71 -17.20 -12.98
N TYR A 365 -2.43 -16.14 -12.60
CA TYR A 365 -3.84 -16.23 -12.21
C TYR A 365 -4.80 -16.41 -13.40
N PHE A 366 -4.50 -15.77 -14.54
CA PHE A 366 -5.36 -15.78 -15.73
C PHE A 366 -5.04 -16.89 -16.74
N LYS A 367 -4.06 -17.76 -16.48
CA LYS A 367 -3.80 -18.96 -17.28
C LYS A 367 -4.97 -19.95 -17.22
N LYS A 368 -5.92 -19.81 -18.14
CA LYS A 368 -6.68 -20.95 -18.67
C LYS A 368 -5.73 -21.80 -19.54
N PRO A 369 -5.75 -23.14 -19.44
CA PRO A 369 -5.02 -24.00 -20.37
C PRO A 369 -5.80 -24.07 -21.69
N LEU A 370 -5.71 -23.04 -22.53
CA LEU A 370 -6.24 -23.07 -23.88
C LEU A 370 -5.18 -22.58 -24.86
N LEU A 371 -4.54 -23.58 -25.48
CA LEU A 371 -4.02 -23.64 -26.85
C LEU A 371 -3.40 -22.36 -27.44
N GLU A 372 -2.10 -22.48 -27.69
CA GLU A 372 -1.32 -21.84 -28.75
C GLU A 372 -2.11 -20.90 -29.67
N SER A 373 -2.19 -19.63 -29.31
CA SER A 373 -2.55 -18.61 -30.29
C SER A 373 -2.01 -17.24 -29.86
N SER A 374 -1.09 -16.74 -30.69
CA SER A 374 -0.63 -15.35 -30.80
C SER A 374 0.04 -14.73 -29.57
N ARG A 375 1.31 -14.31 -29.73
CA ARG A 375 2.06 -13.48 -28.77
C ARG A 375 1.34 -12.16 -28.38
N ASN A 376 0.29 -11.77 -29.10
CA ASN A 376 -0.49 -10.56 -28.85
C ASN A 376 -1.70 -10.77 -27.91
N ALA A 377 -2.09 -12.02 -27.61
CA ALA A 377 -3.18 -12.30 -26.65
C ALA A 377 -2.72 -12.20 -25.18
N HIS A 378 -1.41 -12.08 -24.94
CA HIS A 378 -0.82 -11.96 -23.60
C HIS A 378 -0.99 -10.59 -22.96
N SER A 379 -1.46 -9.57 -23.70
CA SER A 379 -1.51 -8.20 -23.19
C SER A 379 -2.84 -7.81 -22.55
N GLU A 380 -3.97 -8.47 -22.85
CA GLU A 380 -5.30 -8.09 -22.34
C GLU A 380 -5.73 -9.01 -21.18
N LEU A 381 -4.91 -9.07 -20.13
CA LEU A 381 -5.15 -9.98 -19.00
C LEU A 381 -6.22 -9.45 -18.04
N LEU A 382 -6.43 -8.14 -18.01
CA LEU A 382 -7.32 -7.47 -17.06
C LEU A 382 -8.58 -6.95 -17.75
N GLN A 383 -9.69 -6.99 -17.03
CA GLN A 383 -10.99 -6.49 -17.49
C GLN A 383 -11.26 -5.09 -16.93
N PRO A 384 -12.13 -4.28 -17.57
CA PRO A 384 -12.55 -3.00 -17.02
C PRO A 384 -13.09 -3.15 -15.60
N GLY A 385 -12.61 -2.32 -14.67
CA GLY A 385 -12.93 -2.41 -13.24
C GLY A 385 -11.97 -3.26 -12.39
N ASP A 386 -11.10 -4.05 -13.02
CA ASP A 386 -9.93 -4.60 -12.33
C ASP A 386 -8.93 -3.48 -12.04
N PHE A 387 -8.08 -3.68 -11.03
CA PHE A 387 -7.01 -2.74 -10.72
C PHE A 387 -5.79 -3.46 -10.17
N TYR A 388 -4.64 -2.82 -10.30
CA TYR A 388 -3.38 -3.25 -9.69
C TYR A 388 -2.73 -2.09 -8.94
N LEU A 389 -1.77 -2.39 -8.06
CA LEU A 389 -1.14 -1.40 -7.21
C LEU A 389 0.36 -1.28 -7.49
N THR A 390 0.87 -0.07 -7.41
CA THR A 390 2.31 0.22 -7.34
C THR A 390 2.59 1.10 -6.14
N ARG A 391 3.74 0.91 -5.50
CA ARG A 391 4.16 1.58 -4.27
C ARG A 391 5.34 2.50 -4.56
N HIS A 392 5.32 3.69 -3.97
CA HIS A 392 6.29 4.73 -4.24
C HIS A 392 6.61 5.49 -2.94
N SER A 393 7.89 5.76 -2.71
CA SER A 393 8.34 6.76 -1.71
C SER A 393 8.84 8.03 -2.39
N ASN A 394 9.06 7.99 -3.70
CA ASN A 394 9.77 8.99 -4.47
C ASN A 394 8.85 9.98 -5.21
N LEU A 395 7.55 9.96 -4.91
CA LEU A 395 6.53 10.88 -5.39
C LEU A 395 6.17 11.93 -4.34
N ALA A 396 5.65 13.08 -4.77
CA ALA A 396 5.46 14.22 -3.88
C ALA A 396 4.37 14.02 -2.79
N GLN A 397 3.19 13.52 -3.16
CA GLN A 397 2.02 13.43 -2.25
C GLN A 397 1.38 12.04 -2.18
N VAL A 398 1.96 11.02 -2.83
CA VAL A 398 1.32 9.72 -3.07
C VAL A 398 2.25 8.58 -2.69
N HIS A 399 1.75 7.65 -1.88
CA HIS A 399 2.47 6.44 -1.50
C HIS A 399 2.06 5.23 -2.35
N VAL A 400 0.77 5.17 -2.70
CA VAL A 400 0.18 4.03 -3.39
C VAL A 400 -0.61 4.52 -4.59
N ILE A 401 -0.36 3.92 -5.75
CA ILE A 401 -1.15 4.19 -6.95
C ILE A 401 -1.98 2.96 -7.27
N PHE A 402 -3.29 3.16 -7.32
CA PHE A 402 -4.26 2.20 -7.81
C PHE A 402 -4.46 2.46 -9.31
N HIS A 403 -3.95 1.56 -10.14
CA HIS A 403 -4.12 1.61 -11.59
C HIS A 403 -5.42 0.91 -11.96
N MET A 404 -6.48 1.71 -12.14
CA MET A 404 -7.81 1.24 -12.53
C MET A 404 -7.88 0.97 -14.03
N VAL A 405 -8.18 -0.27 -14.40
CA VAL A 405 -8.34 -0.65 -15.81
C VAL A 405 -9.67 -0.13 -16.32
N THR A 406 -9.61 0.59 -17.44
CA THR A 406 -10.77 1.18 -18.10
C THR A 406 -10.76 0.91 -19.60
N ASP A 407 -11.91 1.11 -20.23
CA ASP A 407 -12.11 1.00 -21.67
C ASP A 407 -13.00 2.15 -22.18
N ASP A 408 -13.28 2.14 -23.48
CA ASP A 408 -14.09 3.18 -24.12
C ASP A 408 -15.58 3.16 -23.68
N SER A 409 -16.02 2.20 -22.86
CA SER A 409 -17.37 2.23 -22.27
C SER A 409 -17.57 3.47 -21.40
N LEU A 410 -16.48 4.02 -20.86
CA LEU A 410 -16.47 5.27 -20.12
C LEU A 410 -16.71 6.52 -20.96
N ARG A 411 -16.84 6.44 -22.29
CA ARG A 411 -17.23 7.60 -23.11
C ARG A 411 -18.75 7.80 -23.17
N GLY A 412 -19.50 6.70 -23.06
CA GLY A 412 -20.97 6.72 -23.15
C GLY A 412 -21.64 7.55 -22.06
N SER A 413 -22.85 8.07 -22.33
CA SER A 413 -23.62 8.88 -21.37
C SER A 413 -24.27 8.07 -20.23
N ASP A 414 -24.39 6.75 -20.39
CA ASP A 414 -25.28 5.90 -19.58
C ASP A 414 -24.49 5.00 -18.61
N ILE A 415 -23.65 5.60 -17.77
CA ILE A 415 -23.01 4.89 -16.65
C ILE A 415 -23.97 4.82 -15.46
N ASN A 416 -24.05 3.65 -14.83
CA ASN A 416 -24.80 3.42 -13.60
C ASN A 416 -23.93 2.73 -12.53
N SER A 417 -24.51 2.49 -11.35
CA SER A 417 -23.80 1.92 -10.20
C SER A 417 -23.31 0.48 -10.38
N ARG A 418 -23.77 -0.23 -11.41
CA ARG A 418 -23.31 -1.59 -11.76
C ARG A 418 -22.21 -1.59 -12.81
N HIS A 419 -21.79 -0.42 -13.29
CA HIS A 419 -20.70 -0.33 -14.26
C HIS A 419 -19.42 -0.92 -13.66
N PRO A 420 -18.65 -1.75 -14.39
CA PRO A 420 -17.47 -2.43 -13.85
C PRO A 420 -16.47 -1.48 -13.18
N VAL A 421 -16.17 -0.33 -13.79
CA VAL A 421 -15.28 0.70 -13.20
C VAL A 421 -15.81 1.28 -11.88
N VAL A 422 -17.13 1.45 -11.73
CA VAL A 422 -17.74 1.94 -10.49
C VAL A 422 -17.66 0.87 -9.39
N LEU A 423 -17.83 -0.41 -9.75
CA LEU A 423 -17.60 -1.53 -8.84
C LEU A 423 -16.11 -1.67 -8.47
N GLY A 424 -15.20 -1.48 -9.44
CA GLY A 424 -13.77 -1.40 -9.21
C GLY A 424 -13.40 -0.31 -8.22
N LEU A 425 -14.01 0.89 -8.34
CA LEU A 425 -13.77 1.99 -7.40
C LEU A 425 -14.19 1.62 -5.97
N ARG A 426 -15.30 0.89 -5.82
CA ARG A 426 -15.72 0.34 -4.54
C ARG A 426 -14.68 -0.62 -3.96
N HIS A 427 -14.09 -1.49 -4.80
CA HIS A 427 -13.03 -2.39 -4.38
C HIS A 427 -11.73 -1.66 -4.02
N ILE A 428 -11.37 -0.59 -4.74
CA ILE A 428 -10.25 0.27 -4.38
C ILE A 428 -10.46 0.90 -3.01
N LEU A 429 -11.62 1.51 -2.77
CA LEU A 429 -11.92 2.14 -1.47
C LEU A 429 -11.85 1.11 -0.33
N LYS A 430 -12.32 -0.12 -0.57
CA LYS A 430 -12.17 -1.22 0.39
C LYS A 430 -10.71 -1.55 0.66
N THR A 431 -9.94 -1.72 -0.41
CA THR A 431 -8.53 -2.07 -0.34
C THR A 431 -7.74 -0.97 0.37
N ALA A 432 -8.05 0.29 0.12
CA ALA A 432 -7.46 1.44 0.79
C ALA A 432 -7.68 1.38 2.32
N CYS A 433 -8.93 1.26 2.77
CA CYS A 433 -9.24 1.16 4.19
C CYS A 433 -8.65 -0.09 4.88
N SER A 434 -8.58 -1.22 4.17
CA SER A 434 -7.99 -2.45 4.72
C SER A 434 -6.46 -2.42 4.82
N ASN A 435 -5.79 -1.45 4.19
CA ASN A 435 -4.33 -1.34 4.14
C ASN A 435 -3.86 0.06 4.57
N ASP A 436 -4.57 0.67 5.52
CA ASP A 436 -4.18 1.94 6.16
C ASP A 436 -3.94 3.13 5.22
N VAL A 437 -4.59 3.10 4.05
CA VAL A 437 -4.67 4.26 3.16
C VAL A 437 -5.83 5.13 3.61
N THR A 438 -5.50 6.16 4.39
CA THR A 438 -6.46 7.07 5.03
C THR A 438 -6.81 8.28 4.15
N SER A 439 -6.00 8.55 3.13
CA SER A 439 -6.20 9.64 2.19
C SER A 439 -6.26 9.11 0.76
N LEU A 440 -7.32 9.39 -0.01
CA LEU A 440 -7.47 8.86 -1.37
C LEU A 440 -7.88 9.94 -2.37
N THR A 441 -7.14 10.04 -3.48
CA THR A 441 -7.48 10.89 -4.62
C THR A 441 -8.18 10.09 -5.72
N ILE A 442 -9.37 10.53 -6.14
CA ILE A 442 -10.25 9.86 -7.11
C ILE A 442 -10.58 10.84 -8.26
N PRO A 443 -10.50 10.42 -9.54
CA PRO A 443 -11.03 11.21 -10.65
C PRO A 443 -12.56 11.26 -10.58
N LEU A 444 -13.12 12.44 -10.29
CA LEU A 444 -14.56 12.61 -10.05
C LEU A 444 -15.41 12.22 -11.27
N LEU A 445 -14.88 12.44 -12.47
CA LEU A 445 -15.55 12.11 -13.73
C LEU A 445 -15.15 10.74 -14.30
N LEU A 446 -14.34 9.97 -13.54
CA LEU A 446 -13.68 8.75 -13.99
C LEU A 446 -12.75 8.97 -15.21
N GLN A 447 -12.26 10.19 -15.37
CA GLN A 447 -11.34 10.61 -16.43
C GLN A 447 -10.54 11.83 -15.97
N TYR A 448 -9.31 11.98 -16.49
CA TYR A 448 -8.39 13.07 -16.18
C TYR A 448 -8.26 14.13 -17.29
N ASP A 449 -8.70 13.82 -18.51
CA ASP A 449 -8.66 14.72 -19.66
C ASP A 449 -10.06 15.18 -20.06
N MET A 450 -10.17 16.43 -20.52
CA MET A 450 -11.39 16.94 -21.13
C MET A 450 -11.55 16.41 -22.56
N THR A 451 -12.74 15.93 -22.89
CA THR A 451 -13.11 15.50 -24.26
C THR A 451 -14.34 16.25 -24.75
N GLU A 452 -14.53 16.33 -26.06
CA GLU A 452 -15.65 17.07 -26.68
C GLU A 452 -17.04 16.54 -26.26
N GLU A 453 -17.12 15.29 -25.83
CA GLU A 453 -18.35 14.62 -25.40
C GLU A 453 -18.81 15.05 -23.99
N MET A 454 -17.93 15.70 -23.22
CA MET A 454 -18.15 16.07 -21.82
C MET A 454 -19.00 17.34 -21.67
N THR A 455 -20.30 17.21 -21.94
CA THR A 455 -21.28 18.27 -21.66
C THR A 455 -21.50 18.46 -20.15
N ILE A 456 -22.05 19.63 -19.75
CA ILE A 456 -22.38 19.92 -18.34
C ILE A 456 -23.21 18.80 -17.69
N ASN A 457 -24.28 18.37 -18.36
CA ASN A 457 -25.16 17.31 -17.88
C ASN A 457 -24.45 15.94 -17.81
N TRP A 458 -23.47 15.68 -18.68
CA TRP A 458 -22.64 14.48 -18.60
C TRP A 458 -21.77 14.51 -17.34
N CYS A 459 -21.14 15.66 -17.05
CA CYS A 459 -20.33 15.84 -15.84
C CYS A 459 -21.18 15.71 -14.57
N GLU A 460 -22.35 16.35 -14.53
CA GLU A 460 -23.25 16.33 -13.37
C GLU A 460 -23.71 14.90 -13.04
N LYS A 461 -24.19 14.14 -14.03
CA LYS A 461 -24.64 12.76 -13.82
C LYS A 461 -23.54 11.86 -13.26
N ARG A 462 -22.30 12.02 -13.73
CA ARG A 462 -21.16 11.21 -13.29
C ARG A 462 -20.65 11.60 -11.92
N ALA A 463 -20.49 12.90 -11.67
CA ALA A 463 -20.13 13.37 -10.35
C ALA A 463 -21.17 12.93 -9.31
N GLU A 464 -22.46 13.04 -9.64
CA GLU A 464 -23.54 12.55 -8.76
C GLU A 464 -23.42 11.04 -8.50
N LEU A 465 -23.17 10.24 -9.54
CA LEU A 465 -22.98 8.80 -9.43
C LEU A 465 -21.78 8.46 -8.54
N VAL A 466 -20.62 9.07 -8.77
CA VAL A 466 -19.39 8.84 -8.01
C VAL A 466 -19.56 9.29 -6.56
N PHE A 467 -20.09 10.50 -6.31
CA PHE A 467 -20.39 10.97 -4.95
C PHE A 467 -21.33 10.03 -4.20
N LYS A 468 -22.42 9.58 -4.82
CA LYS A 468 -23.37 8.62 -4.22
C LYS A 468 -22.72 7.26 -3.96
N CYS A 469 -21.90 6.77 -4.90
CA CYS A 469 -21.17 5.51 -4.75
C CYS A 469 -20.20 5.58 -3.57
N VAL A 470 -19.35 6.61 -3.51
CA VAL A 470 -18.37 6.80 -2.43
C VAL A 470 -19.09 7.00 -1.10
N LYS A 471 -20.14 7.82 -1.03
CA LYS A 471 -20.94 7.99 0.19
C LYS A 471 -21.50 6.67 0.70
N GLY A 472 -22.14 5.89 -0.18
CA GLY A 472 -22.72 4.59 0.18
C GLY A 472 -21.66 3.64 0.72
N PHE A 473 -20.49 3.65 0.09
CA PHE A 473 -19.37 2.83 0.51
C PHE A 473 -18.75 3.26 1.84
N MET A 474 -18.53 4.55 2.07
CA MET A 474 -18.00 5.04 3.35
C MET A 474 -18.91 4.68 4.52
N ILE A 475 -20.24 4.69 4.31
CA ILE A 475 -21.22 4.24 5.31
C ILE A 475 -21.12 2.73 5.57
N GLU A 476 -20.88 1.94 4.52
CA GLU A 476 -20.73 0.49 4.61
C GLU A 476 -19.42 0.09 5.33
N MET A 477 -18.30 0.75 5.02
CA MET A 477 -17.00 0.47 5.63
C MET A 477 -16.94 0.75 7.12
N ALA A 478 -17.71 1.72 7.61
CA ALA A 478 -17.83 1.97 9.05
C ALA A 478 -18.30 0.72 9.83
N SER A 479 -18.90 -0.26 9.15
CA SER A 479 -19.32 -1.54 9.74
C SER A 479 -18.33 -2.71 9.57
N TRP A 480 -17.34 -2.59 8.68
CA TRP A 480 -16.47 -3.71 8.28
C TRP A 480 -15.12 -3.77 9.01
N GLY A 481 -14.74 -2.69 9.72
CA GLY A 481 -13.42 -2.56 10.35
C GLY A 481 -12.33 -2.19 9.34
N GLY A 482 -11.16 -1.80 9.86
CA GLY A 482 -10.05 -1.22 9.09
C GLY A 482 -9.85 0.27 9.40
N SER A 483 -8.87 0.88 8.75
CA SER A 483 -8.58 2.29 8.92
C SER A 483 -9.64 3.18 8.25
N GLU A 484 -10.05 4.21 8.98
CA GLU A 484 -11.02 5.17 8.49
C GLU A 484 -10.40 6.04 7.38
N LEU A 485 -11.12 6.20 6.26
CA LEU A 485 -10.72 7.11 5.21
C LEU A 485 -10.96 8.56 5.68
N LYS A 486 -9.92 9.20 6.23
CA LYS A 486 -9.96 10.55 6.81
C LYS A 486 -10.16 11.63 5.75
N ASN A 487 -9.41 11.54 4.65
CA ASN A 487 -9.39 12.56 3.60
C ASN A 487 -9.74 11.95 2.25
N LEU A 488 -10.65 12.60 1.52
CA LEU A 488 -11.03 12.19 0.19
C LEU A 488 -10.89 13.38 -0.76
N GLN A 489 -10.12 13.18 -1.81
CA GLN A 489 -9.84 14.21 -2.79
C GLN A 489 -10.46 13.83 -4.13
N PHE A 490 -11.37 14.65 -4.62
CA PHE A 490 -11.99 14.51 -5.93
C PHE A 490 -11.29 15.43 -6.91
N MET A 491 -10.67 14.84 -7.92
CA MET A 491 -9.97 15.57 -8.97
C MET A 491 -10.85 15.70 -10.21
N LEU A 492 -10.91 16.92 -10.72
CA LEU A 492 -11.52 17.28 -12.00
C LEU A 492 -10.41 17.56 -13.02
N PRO A 493 -10.63 17.24 -14.31
CA PRO A 493 -9.67 17.53 -15.37
C PRO A 493 -9.25 18.99 -15.43
N GLU A 494 -7.99 19.21 -15.79
CA GLU A 494 -7.48 20.55 -16.08
C GLU A 494 -8.27 21.18 -17.24
N GLY A 495 -8.60 22.47 -17.12
CA GLY A 495 -9.38 23.19 -18.13
C GLY A 495 -10.91 23.06 -18.00
N ILE A 496 -11.43 22.46 -16.93
CA ILE A 496 -12.87 22.49 -16.65
C ILE A 496 -13.35 23.94 -16.43
N SER A 497 -14.54 24.26 -16.95
CA SER A 497 -15.08 25.61 -16.78
C SER A 497 -15.54 25.87 -15.34
N ASN A 498 -15.37 27.11 -14.86
CA ASN A 498 -15.81 27.53 -13.52
C ASN A 498 -17.28 27.18 -13.24
N GLY A 499 -18.17 27.33 -14.23
CA GLY A 499 -19.59 27.01 -14.07
C GLY A 499 -19.86 25.52 -13.82
N VAL A 500 -19.12 24.63 -14.49
CA VAL A 500 -19.21 23.18 -14.24
C VAL A 500 -18.62 22.84 -12.88
N PHE A 501 -17.46 23.43 -12.54
CA PHE A 501 -16.84 23.25 -11.22
C PHE A 501 -17.80 23.64 -10.09
N THR A 502 -18.39 24.84 -10.15
CA THR A 502 -19.37 25.31 -9.16
C THR A 502 -20.60 24.39 -9.09
N SER A 503 -21.09 23.87 -10.22
CA SER A 503 -22.19 22.90 -10.20
C SER A 503 -21.82 21.61 -9.41
N MET A 504 -20.59 21.11 -9.59
CA MET A 504 -20.11 19.94 -8.84
C MET A 504 -19.94 20.24 -7.34
N THR A 505 -19.42 21.41 -6.98
CA THR A 505 -19.21 21.78 -5.57
C THR A 505 -20.54 22.04 -4.85
N GLU A 506 -21.52 22.67 -5.52
CA GLU A 506 -22.89 22.83 -4.99
C GLU A 506 -23.66 21.52 -4.83
N MET A 507 -23.30 20.49 -5.60
CA MET A 507 -23.89 19.16 -5.50
C MET A 507 -23.45 18.41 -4.23
N LEU A 508 -22.21 18.62 -3.79
CA LEU A 508 -21.64 17.89 -2.66
C LEU A 508 -22.46 18.08 -1.37
N PRO A 509 -22.85 19.30 -0.93
CA PRO A 509 -23.73 19.49 0.23
C PRO A 509 -25.13 18.89 0.11
N ARG A 510 -25.61 18.64 -1.11
CA ARG A 510 -26.91 17.98 -1.33
C ARG A 510 -26.82 16.46 -1.10
N ILE A 511 -25.65 15.88 -1.38
CA ILE A 511 -25.39 14.45 -1.23
C ILE A 511 -24.85 14.14 0.16
N PHE A 512 -23.85 14.89 0.63
CA PHE A 512 -23.21 14.73 1.93
C PHE A 512 -23.76 15.74 2.94
N LYS A 513 -23.91 15.30 4.20
CA LYS A 513 -24.28 16.22 5.27
C LYS A 513 -23.05 17.00 5.73
N VAL A 514 -22.92 18.23 5.25
CA VAL A 514 -21.80 19.13 5.56
C VAL A 514 -21.98 19.77 6.94
N CYS A 515 -20.86 20.04 7.61
CA CYS A 515 -20.80 20.88 8.80
C CYS A 515 -21.17 22.32 8.45
N ASN A 516 -22.34 22.81 8.85
CA ASN A 516 -22.57 24.25 8.86
C ASN A 516 -21.84 24.83 10.08
N PRO A 517 -20.91 25.78 9.92
CA PRO A 517 -20.38 26.51 11.06
C PRO A 517 -21.56 27.19 11.76
N LYS A 518 -21.80 26.85 13.03
CA LYS A 518 -22.74 27.60 13.85
C LYS A 518 -22.18 29.01 13.99
N ILE A 519 -22.75 29.96 13.26
CA ILE A 519 -22.56 31.37 13.55
C ILE A 519 -23.18 31.57 14.94
N LEU A 520 -22.34 31.63 15.97
CA LEU A 520 -22.72 32.10 17.30
C LEU A 520 -23.21 33.55 17.10
N LYS A 521 -24.51 33.76 17.26
CA LYS A 521 -25.11 35.10 17.29
C LYS A 521 -24.85 35.78 18.62
#